data_AF-A0A354YX19-F1
#
_entry.id   AF-A0A354YX19-F1
#
_cell.length_a   1.000
_cell.length_b   1.000
_cell.length_c   1.000
_cell.angle_alpha   90.00
_cell.angle_beta   90.00
_cell.angle_gamma   90.00
#
_symmetry.space_group_name_H-M   'P 1'
#
loop_
_entity.id
_entity.type
_entity.pdbx_description
1 polymer ?
#
loop_
_entity_poly.entity_id
_entity_poly.type
_entity_poly.pdbx_seq_one_letter_code
_entity_poly.pdbx_strand_id
1 'polypeptide(L)'
;MDQTQQQLDQLMREQRSLKRLCREYDQYNRYVLTEKAGGLQATRREMDKLKGRRQEVQNNLEQQQEELIRLELTRQDLTLENDILTEEEKTLRKHEAFNAEEERANIQGKIADLDGKIRQKGESLTQKQRKERQYNEDISFQVGKLTNAEGDMKDILDKLEQDAAEANFAGHVLLSGEFEKNYRNDYGFELWKKESQDYSLLLENILKTLTEQTGANNKYKETQEELAEANKKLELAREEERKWVQLFEEEKDNLRVQFHQWVKDSQEFSLATEAIQVVSRRIMEVFENYQKDEVKEPVRKAYEERFSALQGQLSRQEHRIKMAREEISAKGTELDQWKKKKDPEPQRHPETMESRDKLAATKIPHVPFYAAVEFHPHVPQEQRDRIEAAITQMGLLDALIVPEKYTHQVGQHDRVVKTSPHFFGHTLADFLYPTPIEGRAVTGEDIDNVLRSIMIDHTVEGTAMVREDGSYQLSILTGHAPGAKSIYIGQESRRSYRLQMVEELTGRLIKLQQDLNNLMGHKEQLENRIQSLQEENQQFPSFRDTGTAHETWKDAAKKVVLRQEEEDRKNSLVKEAYGKLQKIKNKLCQLTAA
;
A
#
# COMPACT_ATOMS: atom_id res chain seq x y z
N MET A 1 207.98 -135.73 79.98
CA MET A 1 208.36 -134.82 81.07
C MET A 1 208.53 -133.39 80.59
N ASP A 2 209.27 -133.03 79.54
CA ASP A 2 209.61 -131.59 79.39
C ASP A 2 209.15 -130.84 78.13
N GLN A 3 209.30 -131.38 76.93
CA GLN A 3 209.31 -130.52 75.72
C GLN A 3 207.96 -129.92 75.26
N THR A 4 206.78 -130.34 75.77
CA THR A 4 205.47 -129.69 75.46
C THR A 4 205.31 -128.33 76.14
N GLN A 5 206.05 -128.04 77.22
CA GLN A 5 206.12 -126.70 77.82
C GLN A 5 206.82 -125.71 76.86
N GLN A 6 207.81 -126.15 76.07
CA GLN A 6 208.49 -125.29 75.08
C GLN A 6 207.64 -125.00 73.83
N GLN A 7 206.81 -125.93 73.35
CA GLN A 7 205.87 -125.62 72.27
C GLN A 7 204.74 -124.65 72.72
N LEU A 8 204.41 -124.63 74.02
CA LEU A 8 203.48 -123.65 74.62
C LEU A 8 203.96 -122.20 74.42
N ASP A 9 205.26 -121.95 74.55
CA ASP A 9 205.85 -120.61 74.36
C ASP A 9 205.89 -120.19 72.88
N GLN A 10 206.08 -121.12 71.95
CA GLN A 10 206.04 -120.82 70.51
C GLN A 10 204.61 -120.45 70.04
N LEU A 11 203.58 -121.16 70.54
CA LEU A 11 202.16 -120.85 70.32
C LEU A 11 201.80 -119.43 70.78
N MET A 12 202.39 -118.94 71.87
CA MET A 12 202.15 -117.58 72.36
C MET A 12 202.71 -116.49 71.42
N ARG A 13 203.82 -116.73 70.72
CA ARG A 13 204.36 -115.79 69.71
C ARG A 13 203.44 -115.70 68.48
N GLU A 14 202.97 -116.85 67.99
CA GLU A 14 202.04 -116.90 66.85
C GLU A 14 200.71 -116.20 67.15
N GLN A 15 200.20 -116.31 68.38
CA GLN A 15 198.96 -115.66 68.80
C GLN A 15 199.03 -114.11 68.71
N ARG A 16 200.20 -113.49 68.98
CA ARG A 16 200.37 -112.02 68.91
C ARG A 16 200.42 -111.50 67.48
N SER A 17 201.06 -112.22 66.56
CA SER A 17 201.06 -111.89 65.13
C SER A 17 199.66 -112.05 64.52
N LEU A 18 198.92 -113.12 64.89
CA LEU A 18 197.51 -113.31 64.56
C LEU A 18 196.62 -112.13 64.99
N LYS A 19 196.82 -111.60 66.20
CA LYS A 19 196.05 -110.43 66.68
C LYS A 19 196.26 -109.14 65.87
N ARG A 20 197.45 -108.95 65.28
CA ARG A 20 197.73 -107.77 64.42
C ARG A 20 197.10 -107.93 63.04
N LEU A 21 197.14 -109.15 62.48
CA LEU A 21 196.53 -109.48 61.20
C LEU A 21 194.99 -109.41 61.26
N CYS A 22 194.37 -109.90 62.34
CA CYS A 22 192.92 -109.83 62.52
C CYS A 22 192.37 -108.39 62.57
N ARG A 23 193.14 -107.41 63.09
CA ARG A 23 192.70 -106.01 63.13
C ARG A 23 192.59 -105.37 61.74
N GLU A 24 193.58 -105.58 60.89
CA GLU A 24 193.55 -105.11 59.49
C GLU A 24 192.46 -105.85 58.69
N TYR A 25 192.26 -107.15 58.97
CA TYR A 25 191.16 -107.94 58.39
C TYR A 25 189.77 -107.44 58.82
N ASP A 26 189.60 -107.03 60.09
CA ASP A 26 188.36 -106.41 60.60
C ASP A 26 188.08 -105.05 59.95
N GLN A 27 189.12 -104.28 59.64
CA GLN A 27 188.98 -102.96 59.01
C GLN A 27 188.63 -103.08 57.52
N TYR A 28 189.25 -104.02 56.80
CA TYR A 28 188.88 -104.37 55.43
C TYR A 28 187.45 -104.94 55.33
N ASN A 29 187.09 -105.87 56.22
CA ASN A 29 185.74 -106.44 56.25
C ASN A 29 184.65 -105.38 56.52
N ARG A 30 184.92 -104.40 57.39
CA ARG A 30 183.98 -103.29 57.64
C ARG A 30 183.76 -102.42 56.40
N TYR A 31 184.81 -102.13 55.63
CA TYR A 31 184.71 -101.36 54.38
C TYR A 31 183.93 -102.13 53.29
N VAL A 32 184.23 -103.41 53.11
CA VAL A 32 183.51 -104.27 52.14
C VAL A 32 182.04 -104.43 52.51
N LEU A 33 181.71 -104.55 53.81
CA LEU A 33 180.33 -104.60 54.29
C LEU A 33 179.56 -103.31 54.00
N THR A 34 180.17 -102.13 54.18
CA THR A 34 179.48 -100.85 53.87
C THR A 34 179.30 -100.65 52.37
N GLU A 35 180.27 -101.03 51.54
CA GLU A 35 180.13 -100.96 50.07
C GLU A 35 179.03 -101.91 49.56
N LYS A 36 179.01 -103.16 50.05
CA LYS A 36 177.98 -104.15 49.70
C LYS A 36 176.60 -103.74 50.22
N ALA A 37 176.50 -103.17 51.42
CA ALA A 37 175.24 -102.65 51.96
C ALA A 37 174.70 -101.46 51.14
N GLY A 38 175.60 -100.57 50.68
CA GLY A 38 175.24 -99.47 49.78
C GLY A 38 174.68 -99.94 48.44
N GLY A 39 175.31 -100.94 47.82
CA GLY A 39 174.81 -101.55 46.58
C GLY A 39 173.46 -102.25 46.74
N LEU A 40 173.22 -102.90 47.89
CA LEU A 40 171.95 -103.58 48.17
C LEU A 40 170.81 -102.59 48.45
N GLN A 41 171.09 -101.44 49.08
CA GLN A 41 170.10 -100.37 49.24
C GLN A 41 169.75 -99.69 47.92
N ALA A 42 170.73 -99.43 47.05
CA ALA A 42 170.49 -98.82 45.75
C ALA A 42 169.63 -99.73 44.85
N THR A 43 169.97 -101.01 44.76
CA THR A 43 169.21 -102.00 43.97
C THR A 43 167.81 -102.25 44.54
N ARG A 44 167.63 -102.24 45.86
CA ARG A 44 166.30 -102.37 46.47
C ARG A 44 165.40 -101.16 46.19
N ARG A 45 165.95 -99.93 46.20
CA ARG A 45 165.22 -98.72 45.80
C ARG A 45 164.83 -98.73 44.32
N GLU A 46 165.68 -99.24 43.43
CA GLU A 46 165.31 -99.41 42.02
C GLU A 46 164.24 -100.49 41.83
N MET A 47 164.33 -101.60 42.57
CA MET A 47 163.37 -102.70 42.46
C MET A 47 161.98 -102.30 42.97
N ASP A 48 161.90 -101.51 44.04
CA ASP A 48 160.62 -100.96 44.54
C ASP A 48 160.02 -99.93 43.57
N LYS A 49 160.85 -99.07 42.94
CA LYS A 49 160.39 -98.17 41.87
C LYS A 49 159.85 -98.93 40.65
N LEU A 50 160.54 -99.99 40.23
CA LEU A 50 160.12 -100.82 39.09
C LEU A 50 158.88 -101.65 39.41
N LYS A 51 158.73 -102.15 40.65
CA LYS A 51 157.50 -102.82 41.11
C LYS A 51 156.31 -101.87 41.14
N GLY A 52 156.49 -100.65 41.65
CA GLY A 52 155.44 -99.62 41.62
C GLY A 52 154.97 -99.33 40.19
N ARG A 53 155.92 -99.10 39.27
CA ARG A 53 155.62 -98.87 37.85
C ARG A 53 154.95 -100.07 37.18
N ARG A 54 155.36 -101.29 37.51
CA ARG A 54 154.73 -102.50 36.99
C ARG A 54 153.29 -102.62 37.47
N GLN A 55 153.01 -102.36 38.74
CA GLN A 55 151.65 -102.45 39.28
C GLN A 55 150.72 -101.40 38.67
N GLU A 56 151.20 -100.16 38.49
CA GLU A 56 150.44 -99.09 37.82
C GLU A 56 150.11 -99.45 36.37
N VAL A 57 151.09 -99.94 35.61
CA VAL A 57 150.87 -100.32 34.21
C VAL A 57 149.97 -101.55 34.10
N GLN A 58 150.09 -102.52 35.00
CA GLN A 58 149.24 -103.71 35.03
C GLN A 58 147.77 -103.33 35.29
N ASN A 59 147.51 -102.49 36.29
CA ASN A 59 146.14 -102.06 36.62
C ASN A 59 145.51 -101.24 35.48
N ASN A 60 146.28 -100.35 34.84
CA ASN A 60 145.79 -99.59 33.69
C ASN A 60 145.52 -100.49 32.47
N LEU A 61 146.34 -101.53 32.26
CA LEU A 61 146.13 -102.47 31.17
C LEU A 61 144.86 -103.29 31.37
N GLU A 62 144.61 -103.76 32.60
CA GLU A 62 143.40 -104.54 32.94
C GLU A 62 142.13 -103.68 32.80
N GLN A 63 142.15 -102.43 33.26
CA GLN A 63 141.01 -101.52 33.09
C GLN A 63 140.72 -101.23 31.60
N GLN A 64 141.74 -100.96 30.79
CA GLN A 64 141.53 -100.72 29.36
C GLN A 64 141.11 -101.98 28.60
N GLN A 65 141.57 -103.17 29.00
CA GLN A 65 141.13 -104.42 28.40
C GLN A 65 139.67 -104.73 28.72
N GLU A 66 139.21 -104.49 29.96
CA GLU A 66 137.80 -104.66 30.31
C GLU A 66 136.88 -103.68 29.57
N GLU A 67 137.28 -102.41 29.42
CA GLU A 67 136.49 -101.45 28.63
C GLU A 67 136.48 -101.81 27.14
N LEU A 68 137.61 -102.25 26.58
CA LEU A 68 137.70 -102.66 25.17
C LEU A 68 136.76 -103.84 24.88
N ILE A 69 136.77 -104.88 25.73
CA ILE A 69 135.91 -106.05 25.57
C ILE A 69 134.43 -105.66 25.67
N ARG A 70 134.07 -104.78 26.60
CA ARG A 70 132.68 -104.29 26.73
C ARG A 70 132.23 -103.53 25.48
N LEU A 71 133.07 -102.65 24.95
CA LEU A 71 132.79 -101.85 23.77
C LEU A 71 132.77 -102.70 22.49
N GLU A 72 133.63 -103.71 22.37
CA GLU A 72 133.63 -104.62 21.23
C GLU A 72 132.38 -105.50 21.19
N LEU A 73 131.93 -106.02 22.33
CA LEU A 73 130.67 -106.78 22.42
C LEU A 73 129.46 -105.91 22.06
N THR A 74 129.37 -104.69 22.62
CA THR A 74 128.26 -103.78 22.27
C THR A 74 128.30 -103.33 20.82
N ARG A 75 129.51 -103.15 20.24
CA ARG A 75 129.63 -102.84 18.81
C ARG A 75 129.18 -104.02 17.94
N GLN A 76 129.58 -105.25 18.29
CA GLN A 76 129.18 -106.44 17.53
C GLN A 76 127.67 -106.67 17.57
N ASP A 77 127.06 -106.57 18.75
CA ASP A 77 125.61 -106.73 18.91
C ASP A 77 124.83 -105.68 18.10
N LEU A 78 125.22 -104.39 18.19
CA LEU A 78 124.58 -103.33 17.41
C LEU A 78 124.79 -103.47 15.90
N THR A 79 125.94 -103.98 15.44
CA THR A 79 126.16 -104.22 14.01
C THR A 79 125.34 -105.39 13.48
N LEU A 80 125.24 -106.48 14.25
CA LEU A 80 124.38 -107.61 13.89
C LEU A 80 122.90 -107.21 13.88
N GLU A 81 122.47 -106.42 14.86
CA GLU A 81 121.10 -105.91 14.93
C GLU A 81 120.79 -104.95 13.76
N ASN A 82 121.71 -104.06 13.38
CA ASN A 82 121.53 -103.19 12.22
C ASN A 82 121.50 -103.98 10.89
N ASP A 83 122.37 -104.97 10.73
CA ASP A 83 122.41 -105.77 9.51
C ASP A 83 121.13 -106.63 9.36
N ILE A 84 120.61 -107.19 10.46
CA ILE A 84 119.33 -107.91 10.47
C ILE A 84 118.16 -106.97 10.18
N LEU A 85 118.09 -105.81 10.84
CA LEU A 85 117.01 -104.84 10.62
C LEU A 85 117.05 -104.20 9.23
N THR A 86 118.23 -104.00 8.63
CA THR A 86 118.35 -103.45 7.27
C THR A 86 118.06 -104.47 6.17
N GLU A 87 118.35 -105.77 6.39
CA GLU A 87 117.87 -106.84 5.52
C GLU A 87 116.35 -107.10 5.70
N GLU A 88 115.81 -107.00 6.92
CA GLU A 88 114.37 -107.01 7.17
C GLU A 88 113.65 -105.79 6.53
N GLU A 89 114.21 -104.58 6.60
CA GLU A 89 113.66 -103.40 5.92
C GLU A 89 113.67 -103.56 4.39
N LYS A 90 114.76 -104.10 3.81
CA LYS A 90 114.87 -104.32 2.35
C LYS A 90 113.99 -105.45 1.84
N THR A 91 113.67 -106.46 2.66
CA THR A 91 112.73 -107.52 2.31
C THR A 91 111.27 -107.10 2.53
N LEU A 92 110.98 -106.28 3.56
CA LEU A 92 109.66 -105.69 3.79
C LEU A 92 109.28 -104.61 2.75
N ARG A 93 110.23 -103.80 2.25
CA ARG A 93 109.99 -102.81 1.17
C ARG A 93 109.75 -103.43 -0.21
N LYS A 94 110.02 -104.73 -0.41
CA LYS A 94 109.75 -105.46 -1.66
C LYS A 94 108.42 -106.22 -1.65
N HIS A 95 107.67 -106.18 -0.56
CA HIS A 95 106.36 -106.84 -0.45
C HIS A 95 105.26 -106.01 -1.14
N GLU A 96 104.34 -106.68 -1.84
CA GLU A 96 103.18 -106.09 -2.55
C GLU A 96 102.34 -105.10 -1.70
N ALA A 97 102.46 -105.15 -0.37
CA ALA A 97 101.77 -104.26 0.56
C ALA A 97 102.17 -102.78 0.39
N PHE A 98 103.43 -102.47 0.07
CA PHE A 98 103.88 -101.07 -0.06
C PHE A 98 103.48 -100.43 -1.41
N ASN A 99 103.54 -101.18 -2.51
CA ASN A 99 102.99 -100.73 -3.80
C ASN A 99 101.46 -100.62 -3.74
N ALA A 100 100.78 -101.54 -3.05
CA ALA A 100 99.34 -101.44 -2.80
C ALA A 100 98.98 -100.25 -1.90
N GLU A 101 99.84 -99.85 -0.96
CA GLU A 101 99.62 -98.68 -0.10
C GLU A 101 99.88 -97.36 -0.85
N GLU A 102 100.85 -97.32 -1.77
CA GLU A 102 101.09 -96.18 -2.67
C GLU A 102 99.98 -96.05 -3.73
N GLU A 103 99.50 -97.16 -4.31
CA GLU A 103 98.30 -97.16 -5.16
C GLU A 103 97.03 -96.80 -4.36
N ARG A 104 96.89 -97.27 -3.11
CA ARG A 104 95.79 -96.88 -2.22
C ARG A 104 95.84 -95.39 -1.89
N ALA A 105 97.02 -94.83 -1.66
CA ALA A 105 97.19 -93.39 -1.43
C ALA A 105 96.86 -92.57 -2.69
N ASN A 106 97.23 -93.06 -3.88
CA ASN A 106 96.93 -92.37 -5.14
C ASN A 106 95.45 -92.50 -5.54
N ILE A 107 94.82 -93.66 -5.30
CA ILE A 107 93.37 -93.85 -5.47
C ILE A 107 92.60 -93.09 -4.38
N GLN A 108 93.07 -93.02 -3.14
CA GLN A 108 92.50 -92.14 -2.10
C GLN A 108 92.63 -90.66 -2.47
N GLY A 109 93.74 -90.25 -3.09
CA GLY A 109 93.90 -88.91 -3.66
C GLY A 109 92.91 -88.63 -4.78
N LYS A 110 92.73 -89.57 -5.72
CA LYS A 110 91.72 -89.46 -6.79
C LYS A 110 90.29 -89.50 -6.27
N ILE A 111 89.99 -90.29 -5.24
CA ILE A 111 88.69 -90.33 -4.56
C ILE A 111 88.46 -89.02 -3.83
N ALA A 112 89.45 -88.46 -3.13
CA ALA A 112 89.32 -87.16 -2.48
C ALA A 112 89.10 -86.01 -3.48
N ASP A 113 89.76 -86.04 -4.64
CA ASP A 113 89.56 -85.07 -5.72
C ASP A 113 88.18 -85.23 -6.40
N LEU A 114 87.73 -86.45 -6.63
CA LEU A 114 86.40 -86.74 -7.17
C LEU A 114 85.30 -86.42 -6.17
N ASP A 115 85.49 -86.72 -4.88
CA ASP A 115 84.59 -86.32 -3.79
C ASP A 115 84.57 -84.80 -3.64
N GLY A 116 85.71 -84.12 -3.82
CA GLY A 116 85.78 -82.67 -3.90
C GLY A 116 84.98 -82.11 -5.07
N LYS A 117 85.09 -82.71 -6.26
CA LYS A 117 84.30 -82.33 -7.46
C LYS A 117 82.81 -82.67 -7.32
N ILE A 118 82.46 -83.80 -6.68
CA ILE A 118 81.08 -84.20 -6.38
C ILE A 118 80.48 -83.25 -5.36
N ARG A 119 81.23 -82.85 -4.31
CA ARG A 119 80.82 -81.82 -3.36
C ARG A 119 80.63 -80.47 -4.03
N GLN A 120 81.59 -80.00 -4.84
CA GLN A 120 81.44 -78.74 -5.57
C GLN A 120 80.28 -78.75 -6.57
N LYS A 121 80.07 -79.85 -7.31
CA LYS A 121 78.91 -79.97 -8.21
C LYS A 121 77.60 -80.14 -7.45
N GLY A 122 77.60 -80.81 -6.30
CA GLY A 122 76.45 -80.92 -5.39
C GLY A 122 76.08 -79.57 -4.77
N GLU A 123 77.06 -78.78 -4.34
CA GLU A 123 76.90 -77.40 -3.87
C GLU A 123 76.40 -76.49 -5.02
N SER A 124 76.96 -76.63 -6.23
CA SER A 124 76.48 -75.89 -7.41
C SER A 124 75.05 -76.28 -7.81
N LEU A 125 74.70 -77.57 -7.74
CA LEU A 125 73.35 -78.06 -8.02
C LEU A 125 72.34 -77.57 -6.97
N THR A 126 72.69 -77.65 -5.68
CA THR A 126 71.84 -77.13 -4.61
C THR A 126 71.68 -75.61 -4.68
N GLN A 127 72.72 -74.86 -5.08
CA GLN A 127 72.61 -73.42 -5.36
C GLN A 127 71.69 -73.13 -6.57
N LYS A 128 71.81 -73.89 -7.67
CA LYS A 128 70.93 -73.72 -8.84
C LYS A 128 69.49 -74.10 -8.53
N GLN A 129 69.26 -75.18 -7.79
CA GLN A 129 67.92 -75.57 -7.31
C GLN A 129 67.33 -74.53 -6.36
N ARG A 130 68.15 -73.88 -5.51
CA ARG A 130 67.70 -72.75 -4.69
C ARG A 130 67.29 -71.56 -5.55
N LYS A 131 68.06 -71.20 -6.58
CA LYS A 131 67.71 -70.11 -7.52
C LYS A 131 66.47 -70.43 -8.34
N GLU A 132 66.30 -71.66 -8.78
CA GLU A 132 65.10 -72.12 -9.50
C GLU A 132 63.87 -72.04 -8.59
N ARG A 133 63.97 -72.46 -7.32
CA ARG A 133 62.90 -72.27 -6.34
C ARG A 133 62.59 -70.79 -6.11
N GLN A 134 63.60 -69.93 -5.97
CA GLN A 134 63.41 -68.49 -5.83
C GLN A 134 62.72 -67.89 -7.06
N TYR A 135 63.14 -68.23 -8.28
CA TYR A 135 62.48 -67.74 -9.50
C TYR A 135 61.06 -68.28 -9.64
N ASN A 136 60.79 -69.52 -9.24
CA ASN A 136 59.43 -70.06 -9.25
C ASN A 136 58.54 -69.40 -8.19
N GLU A 137 59.08 -69.10 -7.01
CA GLU A 137 58.40 -68.30 -5.98
C GLU A 137 58.12 -66.88 -6.48
N ASP A 138 59.09 -66.23 -7.12
CA ASP A 138 58.93 -64.90 -7.74
C ASP A 138 57.90 -64.92 -8.88
N ILE A 139 57.95 -65.91 -9.76
CA ILE A 139 56.96 -66.08 -10.84
C ILE A 139 55.58 -66.31 -10.23
N SER A 140 55.44 -67.21 -9.25
CA SER A 140 54.16 -67.45 -8.58
C SER A 140 53.64 -66.18 -7.88
N PHE A 141 54.53 -65.37 -7.31
CA PHE A 141 54.18 -64.11 -6.67
C PHE A 141 53.73 -63.05 -7.69
N GLN A 142 54.44 -62.91 -8.83
CA GLN A 142 54.06 -61.98 -9.90
C GLN A 142 52.78 -62.43 -10.62
N VAL A 143 52.59 -63.74 -10.82
CA VAL A 143 51.33 -64.30 -11.35
C VAL A 143 50.19 -64.03 -10.37
N GLY A 144 50.42 -64.23 -9.06
CA GLY A 144 49.43 -63.87 -8.03
C GLY A 144 49.07 -62.39 -8.03
N LYS A 145 50.06 -61.49 -8.22
CA LYS A 145 49.82 -60.07 -8.40
C LYS A 145 49.02 -59.75 -9.67
N LEU A 146 49.33 -60.40 -10.78
CA LEU A 146 48.60 -60.24 -12.04
C LEU A 146 47.15 -60.72 -11.89
N THR A 147 46.90 -61.89 -11.29
CA THR A 147 45.54 -62.40 -11.08
C THR A 147 44.75 -61.52 -10.12
N ASN A 148 45.38 -60.98 -9.07
CA ASN A 148 44.73 -60.04 -8.17
C ASN A 148 44.41 -58.73 -8.90
N ALA A 149 45.33 -58.20 -9.69
CA ALA A 149 45.09 -56.98 -10.48
C ALA A 149 44.00 -57.19 -11.55
N GLU A 150 43.96 -58.33 -12.24
CA GLU A 150 42.89 -58.69 -13.17
C GLU A 150 41.54 -58.84 -12.45
N GLY A 151 41.54 -59.40 -11.24
CA GLY A 151 40.37 -59.44 -10.35
C GLY A 151 39.88 -58.04 -9.98
N ASP A 152 40.78 -57.18 -9.49
CA ASP A 152 40.47 -55.79 -9.14
C ASP A 152 39.94 -55.00 -10.35
N MET A 153 40.53 -55.19 -11.54
CA MET A 153 40.05 -54.57 -12.78
C MET A 153 38.62 -55.00 -13.11
N LYS A 154 38.31 -56.29 -12.97
CA LYS A 154 36.98 -56.82 -13.22
C LYS A 154 35.96 -56.30 -12.20
N ASP A 155 36.31 -56.29 -10.92
CA ASP A 155 35.48 -55.74 -9.86
C ASP A 155 35.19 -54.24 -10.08
N ILE A 156 36.16 -53.48 -10.63
CA ILE A 156 35.96 -52.08 -11.00
C ILE A 156 35.05 -51.95 -12.22
N LEU A 157 35.21 -52.78 -13.25
CA LEU A 157 34.34 -52.77 -14.42
C LEU A 157 32.89 -53.11 -14.07
N ASP A 158 32.67 -54.14 -13.23
CA ASP A 158 31.32 -54.54 -12.79
C ASP A 158 30.64 -53.39 -12.01
N LYS A 159 31.39 -52.69 -11.15
CA LYS A 159 30.89 -51.48 -10.46
C LYS A 159 30.56 -50.35 -11.43
N LEU A 160 31.44 -50.11 -12.41
CA LEU A 160 31.22 -49.09 -13.42
C LEU A 160 30.02 -49.42 -14.32
N GLU A 161 29.76 -50.68 -14.60
CA GLU A 161 28.58 -51.11 -15.37
C GLU A 161 27.30 -50.85 -14.57
N GLN A 162 27.31 -51.14 -13.26
CA GLN A 162 26.21 -50.78 -12.37
C GLN A 162 25.99 -49.26 -12.31
N ASP A 163 27.06 -48.49 -12.08
CA ASP A 163 27.00 -47.02 -12.03
C ASP A 163 26.54 -46.43 -13.37
N ALA A 164 26.98 -47.00 -14.50
CA ALA A 164 26.57 -46.58 -15.83
C ALA A 164 25.10 -46.90 -16.12
N ALA A 165 24.60 -48.04 -15.64
CA ALA A 165 23.18 -48.38 -15.75
C ALA A 165 22.31 -47.44 -14.89
N GLU A 166 22.73 -47.14 -13.66
CA GLU A 166 22.05 -46.19 -12.77
C GLU A 166 22.06 -44.77 -13.36
N ALA A 167 23.18 -44.34 -13.95
CA ALA A 167 23.33 -43.05 -14.59
C ALA A 167 22.77 -43.01 -16.02
N ASN A 168 22.35 -44.13 -16.61
CA ASN A 168 21.97 -44.30 -18.02
C ASN A 168 23.04 -43.81 -19.03
N PHE A 169 24.33 -44.04 -18.72
CA PHE A 169 25.47 -43.63 -19.54
C PHE A 169 25.76 -44.64 -20.66
N ALA A 170 25.21 -44.38 -21.86
CA ALA A 170 25.35 -45.27 -23.01
C ALA A 170 26.80 -45.47 -23.50
N GLY A 171 27.70 -44.49 -23.24
CA GLY A 171 29.10 -44.55 -23.65
C GLY A 171 29.90 -45.68 -22.96
N HIS A 172 29.46 -46.15 -21.78
CA HIS A 172 30.18 -47.17 -21.02
C HIS A 172 30.31 -48.50 -21.78
N VAL A 173 29.26 -48.96 -22.46
CA VAL A 173 29.24 -50.24 -23.19
C VAL A 173 30.30 -50.29 -24.29
N LEU A 174 30.51 -49.15 -24.96
CA LEU A 174 31.51 -49.04 -26.03
C LEU A 174 32.94 -48.97 -25.44
N LEU A 175 33.11 -48.20 -24.37
CA LEU A 175 34.39 -47.99 -23.70
C LEU A 175 34.90 -49.24 -22.95
N SER A 176 34.01 -49.97 -22.25
CA SER A 176 34.35 -51.23 -21.56
C SER A 176 34.75 -52.31 -22.55
N GLY A 177 34.02 -52.45 -23.66
CA GLY A 177 34.34 -53.39 -24.73
C GLY A 177 35.67 -53.09 -25.45
N GLU A 178 36.10 -51.83 -25.51
CA GLU A 178 37.44 -51.48 -26.02
C GLU A 178 38.55 -51.74 -24.99
N PHE A 179 38.28 -51.51 -23.70
CA PHE A 179 39.22 -51.79 -22.62
C PHE A 179 39.48 -53.28 -22.45
N GLU A 180 38.44 -54.12 -22.42
CA GLU A 180 38.55 -55.59 -22.31
C GLU A 180 39.41 -56.21 -23.42
N LYS A 181 39.42 -55.62 -24.62
CA LYS A 181 40.22 -56.09 -25.75
C LYS A 181 41.70 -55.71 -25.65
N ASN A 182 42.02 -54.59 -24.98
CA ASN A 182 43.33 -53.95 -25.07
C ASN A 182 44.05 -53.74 -23.73
N TYR A 183 43.48 -54.16 -22.58
CA TYR A 183 44.04 -53.90 -21.24
C TYR A 183 45.45 -54.47 -20.98
N ARG A 184 45.87 -55.47 -21.77
CA ARG A 184 47.22 -56.08 -21.68
C ARG A 184 48.32 -55.25 -22.36
N ASN A 185 47.93 -54.24 -23.13
CA ASN A 185 48.84 -53.29 -23.79
C ASN A 185 48.78 -51.93 -23.08
N ASP A 186 49.65 -51.01 -23.49
CA ASP A 186 49.62 -49.63 -23.02
C ASP A 186 48.31 -48.94 -23.47
N TYR A 187 47.36 -48.74 -22.56
CA TYR A 187 46.01 -48.25 -22.84
C TYR A 187 45.82 -46.80 -22.35
N GLY A 188 45.32 -45.93 -23.24
CA GLY A 188 45.08 -44.52 -22.94
C GLY A 188 43.64 -44.24 -22.51
N PHE A 189 43.47 -43.61 -21.34
CA PHE A 189 42.15 -43.26 -20.78
C PHE A 189 41.61 -41.88 -21.23
N GLU A 190 42.10 -41.33 -22.35
CA GLU A 190 41.70 -39.99 -22.80
C GLU A 190 40.25 -39.94 -23.30
N LEU A 191 39.82 -40.96 -24.05
CA LEU A 191 38.43 -41.13 -24.51
C LEU A 191 37.45 -41.27 -23.34
N TRP A 192 37.82 -42.07 -22.33
CA TRP A 192 37.06 -42.22 -21.09
C TRP A 192 36.86 -40.86 -20.39
N LYS A 193 37.94 -40.09 -20.23
CA LYS A 193 37.87 -38.75 -19.60
C LYS A 193 36.99 -37.79 -20.41
N LYS A 194 37.09 -37.81 -21.73
CA LYS A 194 36.29 -36.92 -22.58
C LYS A 194 34.80 -37.25 -22.55
N GLU A 195 34.42 -38.52 -22.79
CA GLU A 195 33.02 -38.95 -22.79
C GLU A 195 32.36 -38.77 -21.42
N SER A 196 33.06 -39.08 -20.34
CA SER A 196 32.56 -38.83 -18.97
C SER A 196 32.41 -37.34 -18.66
N GLN A 197 33.33 -36.49 -19.11
CA GLN A 197 33.21 -35.03 -18.98
C GLN A 197 32.03 -34.49 -19.78
N ASP A 198 31.89 -34.92 -21.04
CA ASP A 198 30.79 -34.51 -21.91
C ASP A 198 29.44 -34.95 -21.32
N TYR A 199 29.35 -36.17 -20.78
CA TYR A 199 28.15 -36.66 -20.09
C TYR A 199 27.86 -35.91 -18.78
N SER A 200 28.90 -35.61 -17.98
CA SER A 200 28.75 -34.79 -16.78
C SER A 200 28.22 -33.40 -17.11
N LEU A 201 28.74 -32.78 -18.17
CA LEU A 201 28.27 -31.47 -18.66
C LEU A 201 26.83 -31.53 -19.18
N LEU A 202 26.43 -32.62 -19.84
CA LEU A 202 25.04 -32.85 -20.25
C LEU A 202 24.12 -32.92 -19.02
N LEU A 203 24.48 -33.73 -18.02
CA LEU A 203 23.71 -33.85 -16.77
C LEU A 203 23.62 -32.53 -16.00
N GLU A 204 24.72 -31.77 -15.90
CA GLU A 204 24.72 -30.43 -15.31
C GLU A 204 23.77 -29.48 -16.06
N ASN A 205 23.78 -29.50 -17.40
CA ASN A 205 22.89 -28.70 -18.21
C ASN A 205 21.41 -29.11 -18.07
N ILE A 206 21.12 -30.40 -17.95
CA ILE A 206 19.78 -30.93 -17.67
C ILE A 206 19.32 -30.48 -16.29
N LEU A 207 20.14 -30.65 -15.25
CA LEU A 207 19.85 -30.21 -13.88
C LEU A 207 19.61 -28.71 -13.80
N LYS A 208 20.45 -27.91 -14.47
CA LYS A 208 20.25 -26.46 -14.57
C LYS A 208 18.93 -26.11 -15.27
N THR A 209 18.60 -26.80 -16.37
CA THR A 209 17.34 -26.54 -17.08
C THR A 209 16.12 -27.01 -16.27
N LEU A 210 16.23 -28.09 -15.49
CA LEU A 210 15.20 -28.56 -14.55
C LEU A 210 14.97 -27.56 -13.42
N THR A 211 16.03 -27.00 -12.82
CA THR A 211 15.90 -25.96 -11.79
C THR A 211 15.32 -24.66 -12.35
N GLU A 212 15.69 -24.29 -13.58
CA GLU A 212 15.04 -23.19 -14.31
C GLU A 212 13.56 -23.48 -14.58
N GLN A 213 13.19 -24.72 -14.91
CA GLN A 213 11.81 -25.14 -15.13
C GLN A 213 10.99 -25.08 -13.85
N THR A 214 11.50 -25.60 -12.72
CA THR A 214 10.80 -25.56 -11.44
C THR A 214 10.61 -24.12 -10.97
N GLY A 215 11.65 -23.28 -11.11
CA GLY A 215 11.55 -21.84 -10.84
C GLY A 215 10.54 -21.11 -11.72
N ALA A 216 10.53 -21.39 -13.04
CA ALA A 216 9.56 -20.80 -13.96
C ALA A 216 8.13 -21.30 -13.71
N ASN A 217 7.97 -22.55 -13.31
CA ASN A 217 6.68 -23.13 -12.97
C ASN A 217 6.11 -22.53 -11.68
N ASN A 218 6.95 -22.30 -10.67
CA ASN A 218 6.55 -21.61 -9.43
C ASN A 218 6.11 -20.18 -9.73
N LYS A 219 6.91 -19.43 -10.51
CA LYS A 219 6.53 -18.07 -10.96
C LYS A 219 5.22 -18.06 -11.73
N TYR A 220 4.99 -19.05 -12.61
CA TYR A 220 3.73 -19.17 -13.33
C TYR A 220 2.54 -19.38 -12.36
N LYS A 221 2.67 -20.29 -11.39
CA LYS A 221 1.65 -20.51 -10.35
C LYS A 221 1.38 -19.24 -9.53
N GLU A 222 2.41 -18.56 -9.07
CA GLU A 222 2.30 -17.28 -8.34
C GLU A 222 1.52 -16.24 -9.17
N THR A 223 1.88 -16.05 -10.45
CA THR A 223 1.15 -15.12 -11.32
C THR A 223 -0.30 -15.53 -11.57
N GLN A 224 -0.61 -16.83 -11.61
CA GLN A 224 -1.99 -17.32 -11.72
C GLN A 224 -2.80 -17.04 -10.46
N GLU A 225 -2.22 -17.22 -9.28
CA GLU A 225 -2.84 -16.90 -7.99
C GLU A 225 -3.12 -15.40 -7.89
N GLU A 226 -2.16 -14.54 -8.25
CA GLU A 226 -2.34 -13.09 -8.30
C GLU A 226 -3.45 -12.67 -9.29
N LEU A 227 -3.55 -13.34 -10.44
CA LEU A 227 -4.62 -13.09 -11.41
C LEU A 227 -5.98 -13.53 -10.86
N ALA A 228 -6.05 -14.67 -10.15
CA ALA A 228 -7.28 -15.13 -9.52
C ALA A 228 -7.76 -14.15 -8.43
N GLU A 229 -6.84 -13.60 -7.63
CA GLU A 229 -7.15 -12.55 -6.66
C GLU A 229 -7.64 -11.26 -7.33
N ALA A 230 -6.99 -10.83 -8.42
CA ALA A 230 -7.40 -9.65 -9.18
C ALA A 230 -8.81 -9.83 -9.77
N ASN A 231 -9.10 -10.99 -10.36
CA ASN A 231 -10.43 -11.35 -10.88
C ASN A 231 -11.49 -11.31 -9.78
N LYS A 232 -11.21 -11.87 -8.60
CA LYS A 232 -12.15 -11.83 -7.47
C LYS A 232 -12.45 -10.39 -7.03
N LYS A 233 -11.42 -9.52 -6.97
CA LYS A 233 -11.60 -8.10 -6.63
C LYS A 233 -12.42 -7.35 -7.70
N LEU A 234 -12.20 -7.65 -8.97
CA LEU A 234 -12.97 -7.09 -10.09
C LEU A 234 -14.44 -7.53 -10.04
N GLU A 235 -14.70 -8.81 -9.77
CA GLU A 235 -16.06 -9.34 -9.67
C GLU A 235 -16.84 -8.71 -8.52
N LEU A 236 -16.22 -8.58 -7.34
CA LEU A 236 -16.80 -7.86 -6.20
C LEU A 236 -17.09 -6.39 -6.55
N ALA A 237 -16.16 -5.70 -7.21
CA ALA A 237 -16.38 -4.31 -7.63
C ALA A 237 -17.54 -4.18 -8.64
N ARG A 238 -17.69 -5.14 -9.57
CA ARG A 238 -18.82 -5.18 -10.52
C ARG A 238 -20.15 -5.50 -9.84
N GLU A 239 -20.15 -6.33 -8.80
CA GLU A 239 -21.34 -6.56 -7.98
C GLU A 239 -21.75 -5.32 -7.20
N GLU A 240 -20.79 -4.61 -6.59
CA GLU A 240 -21.03 -3.33 -5.94
C GLU A 240 -21.59 -2.30 -6.94
N GLU A 241 -20.98 -2.15 -8.11
CA GLU A 241 -21.47 -1.26 -9.17
C GLU A 241 -22.92 -1.61 -9.56
N ARG A 242 -23.23 -2.90 -9.80
CA ARG A 242 -24.60 -3.34 -10.13
C ARG A 242 -25.61 -2.99 -9.05
N LYS A 243 -25.24 -3.14 -7.77
CA LYS A 243 -26.10 -2.73 -6.64
C LYS A 243 -26.35 -1.22 -6.64
N TRP A 244 -25.31 -0.42 -6.90
CA TRP A 244 -25.46 1.04 -6.97
C TRP A 244 -26.25 1.50 -8.19
N VAL A 245 -26.14 0.82 -9.34
CA VAL A 245 -27.01 1.07 -10.50
C VAL A 245 -28.47 0.80 -10.15
N GLN A 246 -28.75 -0.34 -9.51
CA GLN A 246 -30.12 -0.68 -9.07
C GLN A 246 -30.66 0.35 -8.09
N LEU A 247 -29.89 0.71 -7.07
CA LEU A 247 -30.29 1.73 -6.10
C LEU A 247 -30.50 3.10 -6.77
N PHE A 248 -29.66 3.47 -7.74
CA PHE A 248 -29.84 4.71 -8.47
C PHE A 248 -31.14 4.74 -9.28
N GLU A 249 -31.50 3.64 -9.95
CA GLU A 249 -32.79 3.50 -10.63
C GLU A 249 -33.97 3.55 -9.65
N GLU A 250 -33.87 2.85 -8.51
CA GLU A 250 -34.89 2.89 -7.44
C GLU A 250 -35.08 4.30 -6.89
N GLU A 251 -34.00 5.05 -6.67
CA GLU A 251 -34.05 6.44 -6.20
C GLU A 251 -34.61 7.40 -7.26
N LYS A 252 -34.37 7.15 -8.56
CA LYS A 252 -35.03 7.88 -9.66
C LYS A 252 -36.54 7.63 -9.66
N ASP A 253 -36.95 6.38 -9.47
CA ASP A 253 -38.37 6.00 -9.36
C ASP A 253 -39.04 6.60 -8.11
N ASN A 254 -38.37 6.54 -6.96
CA ASN A 254 -38.83 7.16 -5.71
C ASN A 254 -39.03 8.67 -5.90
N LEU A 255 -38.06 9.35 -6.51
CA LEU A 255 -38.16 10.78 -6.82
C LEU A 255 -39.33 11.08 -7.75
N ARG A 256 -39.58 10.23 -8.75
CA ARG A 256 -40.73 10.34 -9.66
C ARG A 256 -42.06 10.17 -8.92
N VAL A 257 -42.17 9.20 -8.02
CA VAL A 257 -43.36 8.99 -7.18
C VAL A 257 -43.59 10.19 -6.27
N GLN A 258 -42.55 10.69 -5.60
CA GLN A 258 -42.62 11.90 -4.76
C GLN A 258 -43.05 13.11 -5.58
N PHE A 259 -42.56 13.26 -6.82
CA PHE A 259 -42.99 14.31 -7.73
C PHE A 259 -44.48 14.21 -8.05
N HIS A 260 -44.97 13.03 -8.44
CA HIS A 260 -46.40 12.86 -8.72
C HIS A 260 -47.28 13.11 -7.49
N GLN A 261 -46.81 12.71 -6.30
CA GLN A 261 -47.51 12.99 -5.05
C GLN A 261 -47.54 14.48 -4.74
N TRP A 262 -46.41 15.17 -4.86
CA TRP A 262 -46.32 16.62 -4.70
C TRP A 262 -47.24 17.38 -5.67
N VAL A 263 -47.30 16.96 -6.94
CA VAL A 263 -48.25 17.54 -7.93
C VAL A 263 -49.71 17.31 -7.53
N LYS A 264 -50.03 16.17 -6.90
CA LYS A 264 -51.39 15.86 -6.44
C LYS A 264 -51.78 16.62 -5.18
N ASP A 265 -50.83 16.84 -4.28
CA ASP A 265 -51.04 17.52 -3.00
C ASP A 265 -51.05 19.06 -3.15
N SER A 266 -50.51 19.55 -4.27
CA SER A 266 -50.52 20.97 -4.65
C SER A 266 -51.94 21.49 -4.92
N GLN A 267 -52.35 22.56 -4.23
CA GLN A 267 -53.67 23.17 -4.35
C GLN A 267 -53.69 24.39 -5.28
N GLU A 268 -52.67 25.24 -5.21
CA GLU A 268 -52.55 26.44 -6.06
C GLU A 268 -51.65 26.18 -7.28
N PHE A 269 -50.68 25.28 -7.12
CA PHE A 269 -49.71 24.92 -8.14
C PHE A 269 -50.27 23.89 -9.14
N SER A 270 -50.76 24.38 -10.30
CA SER A 270 -51.28 23.52 -11.38
C SER A 270 -50.32 23.45 -12.57
N LEU A 271 -49.67 22.30 -12.73
CA LEU A 271 -48.87 21.96 -13.91
C LEU A 271 -49.76 21.38 -15.02
N ALA A 272 -49.50 21.79 -16.26
CA ALA A 272 -50.08 21.14 -17.43
C ALA A 272 -49.61 19.67 -17.53
N THR A 273 -50.47 18.78 -18.02
CA THR A 273 -50.15 17.35 -18.18
C THR A 273 -48.88 17.12 -19.01
N GLU A 274 -48.65 17.96 -20.01
CA GLU A 274 -47.43 17.95 -20.84
C GLU A 274 -46.18 18.28 -20.01
N ALA A 275 -46.26 19.28 -19.12
CA ALA A 275 -45.15 19.65 -18.24
C ALA A 275 -44.84 18.54 -17.23
N ILE A 276 -45.88 17.88 -16.69
CA ILE A 276 -45.73 16.72 -15.80
C ILE A 276 -44.97 15.60 -16.52
N GLN A 277 -45.37 15.26 -17.75
CA GLN A 277 -44.71 14.22 -18.55
C GLN A 277 -43.25 14.56 -18.85
N VAL A 278 -42.96 15.82 -19.18
CA VAL A 278 -41.58 16.29 -19.45
C VAL A 278 -40.72 16.17 -18.20
N VAL A 279 -41.22 16.60 -17.03
CA VAL A 279 -40.47 16.51 -15.76
C VAL A 279 -40.26 15.05 -15.36
N SER A 280 -41.30 14.20 -15.43
CA SER A 280 -41.16 12.77 -15.12
C SER A 280 -40.15 12.07 -16.02
N ARG A 281 -40.09 12.41 -17.32
CA ARG A 281 -39.04 11.90 -18.22
C ARG A 281 -37.65 12.41 -17.82
N ARG A 282 -37.52 13.71 -17.55
CA ARG A 282 -36.24 14.32 -17.14
C ARG A 282 -35.74 13.78 -15.80
N ILE A 283 -36.62 13.38 -14.88
CA ILE A 283 -36.27 12.70 -13.63
C ILE A 283 -35.61 11.34 -13.92
N MET A 284 -36.13 10.56 -14.87
CA MET A 284 -35.54 9.25 -15.21
C MET A 284 -34.17 9.35 -15.90
N GLU A 285 -33.87 10.50 -16.51
CA GLU A 285 -32.60 10.80 -17.20
C GLU A 285 -31.72 11.80 -16.40
N VAL A 286 -32.01 11.98 -15.10
CA VAL A 286 -31.31 12.95 -14.24
C VAL A 286 -29.86 12.51 -14.00
N PHE A 287 -28.92 13.45 -14.03
CA PHE A 287 -27.46 13.26 -13.96
C PHE A 287 -26.82 12.51 -15.13
N GLU A 288 -27.61 11.95 -16.03
CA GLU A 288 -27.14 11.37 -17.29
C GLU A 288 -27.21 12.42 -18.41
N ASN A 289 -28.42 12.88 -18.73
CA ASN A 289 -28.68 13.84 -19.82
C ASN A 289 -29.09 15.22 -19.31
N TYR A 290 -29.60 15.30 -18.06
CA TYR A 290 -30.12 16.54 -17.50
C TYR A 290 -29.51 16.84 -16.12
N GLN A 291 -29.21 18.11 -15.89
CA GLN A 291 -28.84 18.61 -14.56
C GLN A 291 -30.09 18.89 -13.70
N LYS A 292 -29.91 18.96 -12.37
CA LYS A 292 -30.99 19.22 -11.39
C LYS A 292 -31.86 20.42 -11.77
N ASP A 293 -31.23 21.50 -12.22
CA ASP A 293 -31.92 22.74 -12.58
C ASP A 293 -32.74 22.57 -13.87
N GLU A 294 -32.24 21.81 -14.84
CA GLU A 294 -32.94 21.52 -16.09
C GLU A 294 -34.18 20.63 -15.89
N VAL A 295 -34.16 19.73 -14.90
CA VAL A 295 -35.34 18.98 -14.49
C VAL A 295 -36.42 19.92 -13.93
N LYS A 296 -36.01 20.93 -13.15
CA LYS A 296 -36.90 21.92 -12.52
C LYS A 296 -37.40 23.01 -13.46
N GLU A 297 -36.77 23.23 -14.62
CA GLU A 297 -37.15 24.32 -15.55
C GLU A 297 -38.66 24.39 -15.89
N PRO A 298 -39.37 23.30 -16.24
CA PRO A 298 -40.80 23.37 -16.53
C PRO A 298 -41.64 23.77 -15.31
N VAL A 299 -41.20 23.32 -14.12
CA VAL A 299 -41.81 23.66 -12.83
C VAL A 299 -41.60 25.13 -12.49
N ARG A 300 -40.37 25.62 -12.69
CA ARG A 300 -40.01 27.03 -12.50
C ARG A 300 -40.83 27.96 -13.40
N LYS A 301 -41.00 27.61 -14.67
CA LYS A 301 -41.83 28.40 -15.60
C LYS A 301 -43.29 28.45 -15.15
N ALA A 302 -43.88 27.31 -14.78
CA ALA A 302 -45.24 27.26 -14.27
C ALA A 302 -45.41 28.06 -12.98
N TYR A 303 -44.41 28.00 -12.08
CA TYR A 303 -44.37 28.82 -10.87
C TYR A 303 -44.35 30.32 -11.19
N GLU A 304 -43.43 30.76 -12.05
CA GLU A 304 -43.28 32.17 -12.42
C GLU A 304 -44.55 32.74 -13.07
N GLU A 305 -45.19 31.97 -13.97
CA GLU A 305 -46.45 32.35 -14.60
C GLU A 305 -47.58 32.51 -13.57
N ARG A 306 -47.74 31.55 -12.65
CA ARG A 306 -48.78 31.60 -11.62
C ARG A 306 -48.52 32.68 -10.58
N PHE A 307 -47.28 32.83 -10.14
CA PHE A 307 -46.87 33.87 -9.20
C PHE A 307 -47.10 35.26 -9.80
N SER A 308 -46.70 35.49 -11.05
CA SER A 308 -46.93 36.77 -11.74
C SER A 308 -48.43 37.07 -11.90
N ALA A 309 -49.24 36.06 -12.21
CA ALA A 309 -50.69 36.22 -12.31
C ALA A 309 -51.34 36.61 -10.97
N LEU A 310 -50.97 35.94 -9.87
CA LEU A 310 -51.47 36.28 -8.52
C LEU A 310 -50.98 37.64 -8.05
N GLN A 311 -49.70 37.97 -8.29
CA GLN A 311 -49.15 39.28 -7.95
C GLN A 311 -49.84 40.41 -8.74
N GLY A 312 -50.16 40.19 -10.01
CA GLY A 312 -50.95 41.11 -10.81
C GLY A 312 -52.37 41.30 -10.29
N GLN A 313 -53.02 40.24 -9.79
CA GLN A 313 -54.33 40.33 -9.14
C GLN A 313 -54.23 41.12 -7.82
N LEU A 314 -53.19 40.87 -7.02
CA LEU A 314 -52.93 41.58 -5.77
C LEU A 314 -52.76 43.08 -6.02
N SER A 315 -51.92 43.49 -6.97
CA SER A 315 -51.72 44.90 -7.30
C SER A 315 -53.00 45.59 -7.78
N ARG A 316 -53.83 44.91 -8.59
CA ARG A 316 -55.15 45.44 -8.99
C ARG A 316 -56.07 45.60 -7.78
N GLN A 317 -56.04 44.67 -6.84
CA GLN A 317 -56.83 44.70 -5.62
C GLN A 317 -56.39 45.82 -4.68
N GLU A 318 -55.09 46.02 -4.51
CA GLU A 318 -54.52 47.12 -3.74
C GLU A 318 -54.90 48.48 -4.35
N HIS A 319 -54.89 48.59 -5.68
CA HIS A 319 -55.36 49.79 -6.35
C HIS A 319 -56.85 50.06 -6.07
N ARG A 320 -57.71 49.03 -6.13
CA ARG A 320 -59.14 49.16 -5.77
C ARG A 320 -59.34 49.59 -4.32
N ILE A 321 -58.57 49.02 -3.39
CA ILE A 321 -58.58 49.40 -1.96
C ILE A 321 -58.20 50.88 -1.81
N LYS A 322 -57.16 51.33 -2.52
CA LYS A 322 -56.74 52.74 -2.51
C LYS A 322 -57.84 53.67 -3.02
N MET A 323 -58.44 53.36 -4.17
CA MET A 323 -59.55 54.15 -4.73
C MET A 323 -60.76 54.21 -3.79
N ALA A 324 -61.14 53.07 -3.18
CA ALA A 324 -62.22 53.03 -2.21
C ALA A 324 -61.92 53.85 -0.94
N ARG A 325 -60.68 53.84 -0.44
CA ARG A 325 -60.26 54.70 0.69
C ARG A 325 -60.33 56.18 0.35
N GLU A 326 -59.91 56.56 -0.85
CA GLU A 326 -60.01 57.94 -1.35
C GLU A 326 -61.47 58.39 -1.46
N GLU A 327 -62.36 57.53 -1.98
CA GLU A 327 -63.80 57.81 -2.08
C GLU A 327 -64.47 57.93 -0.71
N ILE A 328 -64.16 57.03 0.23
CA ILE A 328 -64.62 57.11 1.63
C ILE A 328 -64.15 58.42 2.27
N SER A 329 -62.90 58.82 2.05
CA SER A 329 -62.36 60.07 2.58
C SER A 329 -63.11 61.28 2.00
N ALA A 330 -63.29 61.33 0.68
CA ALA A 330 -64.03 62.40 0.00
C ALA A 330 -65.47 62.52 0.51
N LYS A 331 -66.21 61.41 0.57
CA LYS A 331 -67.60 61.38 1.09
C LYS A 331 -67.68 61.68 2.57
N GLY A 332 -66.67 61.30 3.35
CA GLY A 332 -66.52 61.67 4.75
C GLY A 332 -66.40 63.18 4.94
N THR A 333 -65.57 63.84 4.13
CA THR A 333 -65.46 65.30 4.16
C THR A 333 -66.74 66.00 3.72
N GLU A 334 -67.45 65.47 2.72
CA GLU A 334 -68.76 65.98 2.28
C GLU A 334 -69.80 65.89 3.40
N LEU A 335 -69.86 64.74 4.09
CA LEU A 335 -70.74 64.53 5.24
C LEU A 335 -70.43 65.53 6.37
N ASP A 336 -69.16 65.74 6.70
CA ASP A 336 -68.76 66.69 7.74
C ASP A 336 -69.12 68.14 7.38
N GLN A 337 -69.04 68.51 6.10
CA GLN A 337 -69.52 69.80 5.62
C GLN A 337 -71.04 69.94 5.81
N TRP A 338 -71.83 68.93 5.46
CA TRP A 338 -73.29 68.92 5.65
C TRP A 338 -73.70 68.94 7.13
N LYS A 339 -72.94 68.29 8.02
CA LYS A 339 -73.14 68.36 9.47
C LYS A 339 -72.88 69.76 10.03
N LYS A 340 -71.89 70.49 9.48
CA LYS A 340 -71.51 71.85 9.91
C LYS A 340 -72.38 72.96 9.30
N LYS A 341 -72.95 72.76 8.11
CA LYS A 341 -73.84 73.74 7.45
C LYS A 341 -75.15 73.91 8.25
N LYS A 342 -75.53 75.17 8.52
CA LYS A 342 -76.79 75.52 9.24
C LYS A 342 -78.01 75.44 8.32
N ASP A 343 -77.96 76.13 7.18
CA ASP A 343 -79.03 76.13 6.18
C ASP A 343 -78.47 75.66 4.82
N PRO A 344 -79.22 74.85 4.04
CA PRO A 344 -78.86 74.52 2.67
C PRO A 344 -78.99 75.77 1.80
N GLU A 345 -77.96 76.06 1.02
CA GLU A 345 -77.95 77.15 0.05
C GLU A 345 -78.02 76.59 -1.38
N PRO A 346 -78.69 77.28 -2.31
CA PRO A 346 -78.66 76.92 -3.72
C PRO A 346 -77.23 77.03 -4.28
N GLN A 347 -76.93 76.29 -5.34
CA GLN A 347 -75.61 76.33 -5.97
C GLN A 347 -75.36 77.72 -6.59
N ARG A 348 -74.22 78.33 -6.26
CA ARG A 348 -73.81 79.66 -6.73
C ARG A 348 -72.55 79.57 -7.57
N HIS A 349 -72.41 80.48 -8.53
CA HIS A 349 -71.15 80.68 -9.24
C HIS A 349 -70.11 81.29 -8.28
N PRO A 350 -68.80 80.94 -8.36
CA PRO A 350 -67.77 81.50 -7.49
C PRO A 350 -67.74 83.03 -7.47
N GLU A 351 -67.89 83.67 -8.63
CA GLU A 351 -67.94 85.14 -8.73
C GLU A 351 -69.16 85.78 -8.04
N THR A 352 -70.28 85.05 -7.98
CA THR A 352 -71.48 85.50 -7.24
C THR A 352 -71.25 85.43 -5.73
N MET A 353 -70.52 84.41 -5.24
CA MET A 353 -70.11 84.35 -3.83
C MET A 353 -69.18 85.51 -3.48
N GLU A 354 -68.17 85.79 -4.32
CA GLU A 354 -67.27 86.92 -4.12
C GLU A 354 -68.00 88.27 -4.11
N SER A 355 -69.02 88.43 -4.97
CA SER A 355 -69.84 89.64 -5.01
C SER A 355 -70.61 89.84 -3.69
N ARG A 356 -71.22 88.78 -3.15
CA ARG A 356 -71.91 88.81 -1.84
C ARG A 356 -70.96 89.06 -0.67
N ASP A 357 -69.77 88.47 -0.69
CA ASP A 357 -68.74 88.71 0.33
C ASP A 357 -68.31 90.19 0.34
N LYS A 358 -68.18 90.80 -0.84
CA LYS A 358 -67.92 92.25 -0.96
C LYS A 358 -69.07 93.09 -0.44
N LEU A 359 -70.34 92.71 -0.68
CA LEU A 359 -71.51 93.38 -0.13
C LEU A 359 -71.56 93.27 1.41
N ALA A 360 -71.22 92.10 1.96
CA ALA A 360 -71.11 91.90 3.40
C ALA A 360 -69.97 92.73 4.01
N ALA A 361 -68.80 92.78 3.38
CA ALA A 361 -67.65 93.57 3.81
C ALA A 361 -67.93 95.09 3.77
N THR A 362 -68.68 95.55 2.78
CA THR A 362 -69.13 96.96 2.65
C THR A 362 -70.34 97.31 3.52
N LYS A 363 -70.84 96.35 4.31
CA LYS A 363 -71.99 96.48 5.22
C LYS A 363 -73.30 96.87 4.52
N ILE A 364 -73.45 96.51 3.25
CA ILE A 364 -74.70 96.72 2.51
C ILE A 364 -75.71 95.64 2.96
N PRO A 365 -76.89 96.02 3.48
CA PRO A 365 -77.89 95.05 3.91
C PRO A 365 -78.47 94.30 2.71
N HIS A 366 -78.32 92.98 2.70
CA HIS A 366 -78.89 92.12 1.67
C HIS A 366 -79.33 90.78 2.27
N VAL A 367 -80.43 90.23 1.73
CA VAL A 367 -80.92 88.90 2.09
C VAL A 367 -81.34 88.16 0.83
N PRO A 368 -80.90 86.91 0.60
CA PRO A 368 -81.45 86.08 -0.47
C PRO A 368 -82.94 85.85 -0.26
N PHE A 369 -83.72 85.89 -1.34
CA PHE A 369 -85.18 85.76 -1.30
C PHE A 369 -85.64 84.55 -0.48
N TYR A 370 -85.12 83.34 -0.75
CA TYR A 370 -85.51 82.11 -0.03
C TYR A 370 -85.30 82.17 1.49
N ALA A 371 -84.35 82.98 1.97
CA ALA A 371 -84.04 83.11 3.39
C ALA A 371 -84.87 84.21 4.09
N ALA A 372 -85.53 85.07 3.30
CA ALA A 372 -86.32 86.21 3.77
C ALA A 372 -87.83 85.91 3.86
N VAL A 373 -88.27 84.75 3.38
CA VAL A 373 -89.71 84.43 3.22
C VAL A 373 -90.05 83.04 3.76
N GLU A 374 -91.27 82.86 4.21
CA GLU A 374 -91.83 81.56 4.59
C GLU A 374 -93.26 81.39 4.05
N PHE A 375 -93.66 80.15 3.76
CA PHE A 375 -95.02 79.85 3.33
C PHE A 375 -96.02 79.99 4.46
N HIS A 376 -97.17 80.58 4.17
CA HIS A 376 -98.28 80.59 5.11
C HIS A 376 -98.73 79.16 5.47
N PRO A 377 -99.10 78.89 6.74
CA PRO A 377 -99.52 77.56 7.17
C PRO A 377 -100.70 76.96 6.37
N HIS A 378 -101.57 77.81 5.80
CA HIS A 378 -102.74 77.38 5.04
C HIS A 378 -102.41 76.89 3.61
N VAL A 379 -101.20 77.16 3.08
CA VAL A 379 -100.81 76.76 1.72
C VAL A 379 -100.49 75.26 1.71
N PRO A 380 -101.17 74.43 0.89
CA PRO A 380 -100.89 72.99 0.75
C PRO A 380 -99.49 72.71 0.20
N GLN A 381 -98.89 71.58 0.58
CA GLN A 381 -97.53 71.21 0.17
C GLN A 381 -97.35 71.15 -1.37
N GLU A 382 -98.34 70.66 -2.11
CA GLU A 382 -98.28 70.61 -3.57
C GLU A 382 -98.16 72.01 -4.19
N GLN A 383 -98.90 72.99 -3.67
CA GLN A 383 -98.79 74.38 -4.11
C GLN A 383 -97.45 75.00 -3.71
N ARG A 384 -96.91 74.68 -2.52
CA ARG A 384 -95.57 75.11 -2.09
C ARG A 384 -94.49 74.63 -3.06
N ASP A 385 -94.54 73.35 -3.41
CA ASP A 385 -93.63 72.71 -4.36
C ASP A 385 -93.69 73.39 -5.74
N ARG A 386 -94.91 73.65 -6.26
CA ARG A 386 -95.12 74.34 -7.55
C ARG A 386 -94.61 75.78 -7.55
N ILE A 387 -94.94 76.54 -6.51
CA ILE A 387 -94.57 77.94 -6.37
C ILE A 387 -93.05 78.08 -6.20
N GLU A 388 -92.42 77.26 -5.34
CA GLU A 388 -90.96 77.30 -5.17
C GLU A 388 -90.24 76.89 -6.46
N ALA A 389 -90.73 75.86 -7.16
CA ALA A 389 -90.15 75.44 -8.44
C ALA A 389 -90.24 76.56 -9.50
N ALA A 390 -91.37 77.28 -9.57
CA ALA A 390 -91.53 78.44 -10.44
C ALA A 390 -90.57 79.59 -10.07
N ILE A 391 -90.50 79.96 -8.79
CA ILE A 391 -89.57 80.98 -8.27
C ILE A 391 -88.10 80.60 -8.56
N THR A 392 -87.78 79.31 -8.51
CA THR A 392 -86.44 78.80 -8.82
C THR A 392 -86.09 78.99 -10.30
N GLN A 393 -86.99 78.59 -11.21
CA GLN A 393 -86.77 78.71 -12.65
C GLN A 393 -86.74 80.17 -13.13
N MET A 394 -87.49 81.05 -12.47
CA MET A 394 -87.41 82.50 -12.68
C MET A 394 -86.09 83.11 -12.20
N GLY A 395 -85.27 82.36 -11.45
CA GLY A 395 -84.05 82.86 -10.85
C GLY A 395 -84.28 83.78 -9.65
N LEU A 396 -85.50 83.82 -9.12
CA LEU A 396 -85.87 84.65 -7.99
C LEU A 396 -85.48 84.04 -6.64
N LEU A 397 -85.39 82.70 -6.55
CA LEU A 397 -85.14 81.99 -5.30
C LEU A 397 -83.90 82.49 -4.54
N ASP A 398 -82.78 82.66 -5.26
CA ASP A 398 -81.52 83.17 -4.68
C ASP A 398 -81.27 84.64 -5.04
N ALA A 399 -82.27 85.37 -5.57
CA ALA A 399 -82.10 86.79 -5.86
C ALA A 399 -82.02 87.59 -4.56
N LEU A 400 -81.21 88.65 -4.55
CA LEU A 400 -81.02 89.51 -3.38
C LEU A 400 -82.17 90.49 -3.23
N ILE A 401 -82.71 90.55 -2.01
CA ILE A 401 -83.57 91.63 -1.52
C ILE A 401 -82.64 92.63 -0.84
N VAL A 402 -82.67 93.87 -1.34
CA VAL A 402 -81.86 94.99 -0.88
C VAL A 402 -82.78 96.19 -0.69
N PRO A 403 -82.67 96.98 0.40
CA PRO A 403 -83.49 98.17 0.59
C PRO A 403 -83.24 99.17 -0.56
N GLU A 404 -84.28 99.88 -0.99
CA GLU A 404 -84.28 100.73 -2.20
C GLU A 404 -83.10 101.74 -2.24
N LYS A 405 -82.69 102.22 -1.07
CA LYS A 405 -81.56 103.16 -0.90
C LYS A 405 -80.22 102.60 -1.37
N TYR A 406 -80.06 101.28 -1.40
CA TYR A 406 -78.81 100.58 -1.71
C TYR A 406 -78.87 99.83 -3.05
N THR A 407 -79.99 99.86 -3.77
CA THR A 407 -80.16 99.12 -5.05
C THR A 407 -79.13 99.53 -6.11
N HIS A 408 -78.69 100.80 -6.11
CA HIS A 408 -77.65 101.30 -7.04
C HIS A 408 -76.21 100.93 -6.63
N GLN A 409 -76.01 100.39 -5.42
CA GLN A 409 -74.70 100.03 -4.89
C GLN A 409 -74.43 98.52 -4.97
N VAL A 410 -75.37 97.75 -5.52
CA VAL A 410 -75.19 96.31 -5.71
C VAL A 410 -74.23 96.06 -6.87
N GLY A 411 -73.21 95.22 -6.61
CA GLY A 411 -72.10 94.99 -7.53
C GLY A 411 -72.46 94.20 -8.79
N GLN A 412 -71.45 93.96 -9.62
CA GLN A 412 -71.56 93.10 -10.80
C GLN A 412 -71.65 91.62 -10.38
N HIS A 413 -72.30 90.79 -11.21
CA HIS A 413 -72.39 89.32 -11.10
C HIS A 413 -73.42 88.73 -10.09
N ASP A 414 -74.43 89.50 -9.66
CA ASP A 414 -75.57 88.96 -8.89
C ASP A 414 -76.92 89.58 -9.31
N ARG A 415 -78.03 88.92 -8.92
CA ARG A 415 -79.40 89.32 -9.25
C ARG A 415 -80.05 90.02 -8.07
N VAL A 416 -80.65 91.18 -8.30
CA VAL A 416 -81.41 91.94 -7.29
C VAL A 416 -82.85 92.06 -7.74
N VAL A 417 -83.78 91.83 -6.82
CA VAL A 417 -85.21 91.99 -7.13
C VAL A 417 -85.56 93.47 -7.11
N LYS A 418 -86.06 93.99 -8.24
CA LYS A 418 -86.57 95.37 -8.32
C LYS A 418 -88.02 95.41 -7.85
N THR A 419 -88.32 96.31 -6.92
CA THR A 419 -89.67 96.48 -6.36
C THR A 419 -90.57 97.32 -7.26
N SER A 420 -91.80 96.87 -7.44
CA SER A 420 -92.93 97.58 -8.07
C SER A 420 -94.23 97.04 -7.45
N PRO A 421 -94.56 97.41 -6.19
CA PRO A 421 -95.61 96.76 -5.42
C PRO A 421 -97.01 97.08 -5.95
N HIS A 422 -97.86 96.05 -6.06
CA HIS A 422 -99.27 96.16 -6.43
C HIS A 422 -100.14 95.91 -5.20
N PHE A 423 -100.69 96.98 -4.61
CA PHE A 423 -101.46 96.89 -3.36
C PHE A 423 -102.88 96.32 -3.52
N PHE A 424 -103.41 96.27 -4.75
CA PHE A 424 -104.79 95.87 -5.04
C PHE A 424 -104.88 94.66 -5.99
N GLY A 425 -103.91 93.74 -5.96
CA GLY A 425 -103.87 92.55 -6.81
C GLY A 425 -103.54 91.27 -6.04
N HIS A 426 -103.83 90.11 -6.65
CA HIS A 426 -103.42 88.79 -6.14
C HIS A 426 -101.91 88.63 -6.36
N THR A 427 -101.13 88.48 -5.29
CA THR A 427 -99.66 88.54 -5.33
C THR A 427 -99.03 87.42 -4.52
N LEU A 428 -97.71 87.27 -4.63
CA LEU A 428 -96.98 86.26 -3.88
C LEU A 428 -97.07 86.44 -2.35
N ALA A 429 -97.47 87.63 -1.88
CA ALA A 429 -97.75 87.91 -0.46
C ALA A 429 -98.96 87.13 0.09
N ASP A 430 -99.83 86.60 -0.77
CA ASP A 430 -100.96 85.76 -0.34
C ASP A 430 -100.52 84.32 0.03
N PHE A 431 -99.32 83.92 -0.40
CA PHE A 431 -98.76 82.58 -0.19
C PHE A 431 -97.53 82.59 0.73
N LEU A 432 -96.78 83.69 0.73
CA LEU A 432 -95.55 83.87 1.49
C LEU A 432 -95.70 85.07 2.44
N TYR A 433 -95.18 84.94 3.66
CA TYR A 433 -95.01 86.07 4.58
C TYR A 433 -93.53 86.43 4.77
N PRO A 434 -93.24 87.71 5.04
CA PRO A 434 -91.87 88.17 5.29
C PRO A 434 -91.34 87.68 6.64
N THR A 435 -90.17 87.06 6.63
CA THR A 435 -89.43 86.60 7.82
C THR A 435 -88.09 87.36 7.90
N PRO A 436 -88.06 88.55 8.52
CA PRO A 436 -86.84 89.33 8.62
C PRO A 436 -85.82 88.61 9.50
N ILE A 437 -84.56 88.58 9.05
CA ILE A 437 -83.45 87.97 9.81
C ILE A 437 -82.96 88.98 10.85
N GLU A 438 -83.05 88.62 12.14
CA GLU A 438 -82.57 89.45 13.25
C GLU A 438 -81.10 89.87 13.04
N GLY A 439 -80.83 91.17 13.15
CA GLY A 439 -79.49 91.74 12.97
C GLY A 439 -79.13 92.15 11.53
N ARG A 440 -80.01 91.96 10.54
CA ARG A 440 -79.86 92.54 9.20
C ARG A 440 -80.77 93.75 9.02
N ALA A 441 -80.28 94.80 8.37
CA ALA A 441 -81.04 96.04 8.14
C ALA A 441 -81.97 95.98 6.90
N VAL A 442 -82.46 94.78 6.56
CA VAL A 442 -83.56 94.58 5.59
C VAL A 442 -84.83 94.40 6.40
N THR A 443 -85.80 95.28 6.21
CA THR A 443 -87.02 95.30 7.02
C THR A 443 -88.07 94.33 6.47
N GLY A 444 -89.04 93.93 7.29
CA GLY A 444 -90.18 93.15 6.82
C GLY A 444 -90.98 93.87 5.72
N GLU A 445 -90.97 95.20 5.72
CA GLU A 445 -91.62 96.05 4.72
C GLU A 445 -90.91 95.98 3.36
N ASP A 446 -89.56 95.95 3.35
CA ASP A 446 -88.78 95.75 2.12
C ASP A 446 -89.09 94.39 1.46
N ILE A 447 -89.24 93.34 2.28
CA ILE A 447 -89.56 91.99 1.81
C ILE A 447 -91.02 91.91 1.33
N ASP A 448 -91.97 92.48 2.06
CA ASP A 448 -93.39 92.53 1.67
C ASP A 448 -93.60 93.27 0.34
N ASN A 449 -92.88 94.38 0.14
CA ASN A 449 -92.88 95.11 -1.14
C ASN A 449 -92.41 94.24 -2.31
N VAL A 450 -91.39 93.40 -2.10
CA VAL A 450 -90.93 92.44 -3.11
C VAL A 450 -92.00 91.38 -3.39
N LEU A 451 -92.65 90.84 -2.36
CA LEU A 451 -93.73 89.85 -2.51
C LEU A 451 -94.93 90.42 -3.29
N ARG A 452 -95.31 91.67 -3.01
CA ARG A 452 -96.37 92.41 -3.74
C ARG A 452 -95.99 92.83 -5.16
N SER A 453 -94.71 92.68 -5.54
CA SER A 453 -94.24 93.00 -6.89
C SER A 453 -94.40 91.82 -7.86
N ILE A 454 -94.65 90.62 -7.35
CA ILE A 454 -94.79 89.39 -8.13
C ILE A 454 -96.27 88.99 -8.13
N MET A 455 -96.90 89.03 -9.31
CA MET A 455 -98.33 88.78 -9.48
C MET A 455 -98.65 87.29 -9.53
N ILE A 456 -99.86 86.93 -9.11
CA ILE A 456 -100.42 85.58 -9.26
C ILE A 456 -101.64 85.62 -10.18
N ASP A 457 -101.67 84.72 -11.16
CA ASP A 457 -102.75 84.47 -12.13
C ASP A 457 -103.25 85.64 -13.01
N HIS A 458 -102.74 86.87 -12.83
CA HIS A 458 -103.13 88.05 -13.61
C HIS A 458 -102.10 88.42 -14.69
N THR A 459 -102.56 88.61 -15.94
CA THR A 459 -101.74 89.00 -17.09
C THR A 459 -101.67 90.52 -17.22
N VAL A 460 -100.60 91.12 -16.70
CA VAL A 460 -100.22 92.50 -17.02
C VAL A 460 -98.94 92.44 -17.86
N GLU A 461 -98.90 93.16 -18.98
CA GLU A 461 -97.71 93.19 -19.84
C GLU A 461 -96.50 93.72 -19.06
N GLY A 462 -95.40 92.97 -19.09
CA GLY A 462 -94.11 93.39 -18.52
C GLY A 462 -93.87 93.05 -17.04
N THR A 463 -94.82 92.42 -16.33
CA THR A 463 -94.65 92.04 -14.91
C THR A 463 -94.20 90.58 -14.72
N ALA A 464 -93.52 90.28 -13.61
CA ALA A 464 -93.21 88.92 -13.20
C ALA A 464 -94.46 88.24 -12.62
N MET A 465 -94.80 87.05 -13.10
CA MET A 465 -96.00 86.29 -12.71
C MET A 465 -95.67 84.84 -12.38
N VAL A 466 -96.31 84.31 -11.34
CA VAL A 466 -96.30 82.88 -10.97
C VAL A 466 -97.75 82.39 -10.90
N ARG A 467 -98.05 81.23 -11.47
CA ARG A 467 -99.36 80.58 -11.35
C ARG A 467 -99.30 79.41 -10.38
N GLU A 468 -100.44 79.06 -9.79
CA GLU A 468 -100.54 77.94 -8.85
C GLU A 468 -100.17 76.59 -9.48
N ASP A 469 -100.35 76.43 -10.79
CA ASP A 469 -99.98 75.23 -11.54
C ASP A 469 -98.46 75.07 -11.76
N GLY A 470 -97.67 76.09 -11.42
CA GLY A 470 -96.22 76.14 -11.63
C GLY A 470 -95.80 76.77 -12.96
N SER A 471 -96.76 77.29 -13.75
CA SER A 471 -96.46 78.15 -14.89
C SER A 471 -95.95 79.51 -14.42
N TYR A 472 -94.95 80.07 -15.10
CA TYR A 472 -94.38 81.36 -14.75
C TYR A 472 -94.13 82.23 -15.99
N GLN A 473 -94.11 83.53 -15.77
CA GLN A 473 -93.77 84.52 -16.77
C GLN A 473 -92.80 85.54 -16.18
N LEU A 474 -91.72 85.83 -16.92
CA LEU A 474 -90.76 86.88 -16.61
C LEU A 474 -90.63 87.77 -17.85
N SER A 475 -91.35 88.89 -17.87
CA SER A 475 -91.42 89.79 -19.03
C SER A 475 -91.81 89.01 -20.31
N ILE A 476 -90.89 88.80 -21.26
CA ILE A 476 -91.09 88.08 -22.52
C ILE A 476 -90.96 86.55 -22.41
N LEU A 477 -90.44 86.03 -21.30
CA LEU A 477 -90.20 84.59 -21.11
C LEU A 477 -91.38 83.96 -20.38
N THR A 478 -91.95 82.89 -20.92
CA THR A 478 -92.95 82.05 -20.26
C THR A 478 -92.46 80.61 -20.19
N GLY A 479 -92.81 79.91 -19.13
CA GLY A 479 -92.41 78.52 -18.94
C GLY A 479 -93.27 77.82 -17.89
N HIS A 480 -93.06 76.51 -17.76
CA HIS A 480 -93.68 75.70 -16.72
C HIS A 480 -92.59 75.02 -15.91
N ALA A 481 -92.65 75.17 -14.59
CA ALA A 481 -91.64 74.60 -13.71
C ALA A 481 -91.76 73.07 -13.64
N PRO A 482 -90.62 72.34 -13.54
CA PRO A 482 -90.65 70.91 -13.29
C PRO A 482 -91.19 70.62 -11.88
N GLY A 483 -91.77 69.43 -11.68
CA GLY A 483 -92.19 68.99 -10.35
C GLY A 483 -90.97 68.74 -9.45
N ALA A 484 -90.59 69.74 -8.66
CA ALA A 484 -89.54 69.64 -7.65
C ALA A 484 -90.15 69.87 -6.27
N LYS A 485 -89.64 69.17 -5.26
CA LYS A 485 -90.05 69.40 -3.86
C LYS A 485 -89.54 70.76 -3.40
N SER A 486 -90.32 71.45 -2.58
CA SER A 486 -89.91 72.64 -1.85
C SER A 486 -88.80 72.27 -0.86
N ILE A 487 -87.63 72.91 -1.01
CA ILE A 487 -86.40 72.59 -0.26
C ILE A 487 -85.89 73.82 0.50
N TYR A 488 -85.97 75.00 -0.13
CA TYR A 488 -85.26 76.20 0.30
C TYR A 488 -86.15 77.20 1.05
N ILE A 489 -87.44 77.31 0.74
CA ILE A 489 -88.37 78.21 1.42
C ILE A 489 -88.93 77.51 2.67
N GLY A 490 -88.75 78.11 3.84
CA GLY A 490 -89.15 77.54 5.15
C GLY A 490 -88.01 76.90 5.93
N GLN A 491 -87.95 77.15 7.24
CA GLN A 491 -86.91 76.60 8.12
C GLN A 491 -87.00 75.06 8.27
N GLU A 492 -88.21 74.51 8.33
CA GLU A 492 -88.43 73.06 8.50
C GLU A 492 -88.05 72.26 7.24
N SER A 493 -88.37 72.77 6.05
CA SER A 493 -87.99 72.17 4.75
C SER A 493 -86.47 72.07 4.62
N ARG A 494 -85.77 73.16 4.97
CA ARG A 494 -84.31 73.25 4.99
C ARG A 494 -83.66 72.27 5.97
N ARG A 495 -84.21 72.17 7.20
CA ARG A 495 -83.75 71.21 8.21
C ARG A 495 -83.95 69.76 7.76
N SER A 496 -85.10 69.46 7.15
CA SER A 496 -85.46 68.13 6.68
C SER A 496 -84.57 67.69 5.53
N TYR A 497 -84.30 68.58 4.56
CA TYR A 497 -83.37 68.32 3.46
C TYR A 497 -81.95 68.07 3.95
N ARG A 498 -81.46 68.88 4.92
CA ARG A 498 -80.13 68.66 5.52
C ARG A 498 -80.03 67.28 6.20
N LEU A 499 -81.06 66.87 6.97
CA LEU A 499 -81.08 65.57 7.61
C LEU A 499 -81.12 64.43 6.58
N GLN A 500 -81.91 64.56 5.52
CA GLN A 500 -81.97 63.58 4.43
C GLN A 500 -80.62 63.44 3.72
N MET A 501 -79.93 64.55 3.41
CA MET A 501 -78.60 64.52 2.79
C MET A 501 -77.55 63.88 3.71
N VAL A 502 -77.61 64.17 5.02
CA VAL A 502 -76.75 63.53 6.02
C VAL A 502 -77.02 62.03 6.07
N GLU A 503 -78.29 61.61 6.11
CA GLU A 503 -78.67 60.19 6.12
C GLU A 503 -78.20 59.46 4.86
N GLU A 504 -78.44 60.04 3.68
CA GLU A 504 -77.99 59.47 2.40
C GLU A 504 -76.46 59.31 2.34
N LEU A 505 -75.71 60.34 2.73
CA LEU A 505 -74.25 60.29 2.76
C LEU A 505 -73.74 59.28 3.80
N THR A 506 -74.39 59.17 4.97
CA THR A 506 -74.04 58.12 5.97
C THR A 506 -74.31 56.72 5.43
N GLY A 507 -75.45 56.50 4.77
CA GLY A 507 -75.78 55.20 4.17
C GLY A 507 -74.80 54.81 3.06
N ARG A 508 -74.39 55.76 2.22
CA ARG A 508 -73.36 55.55 1.19
C ARG A 508 -72.00 55.22 1.80
N LEU A 509 -71.59 55.91 2.87
CA LEU A 509 -70.33 55.62 3.57
C LEU A 509 -70.31 54.24 4.20
N ILE A 510 -71.43 53.79 4.80
CA ILE A 510 -71.54 52.44 5.36
C ILE A 510 -71.34 51.38 4.25
N LYS A 511 -72.00 51.56 3.10
CA LYS A 511 -71.82 50.66 1.95
C LYS A 511 -70.37 50.63 1.45
N LEU A 512 -69.76 51.81 1.26
CA LEU A 512 -68.36 51.91 0.83
C LEU A 512 -67.40 51.26 1.85
N GLN A 513 -67.67 51.37 3.15
CA GLN A 513 -66.88 50.70 4.19
C GLN A 513 -67.06 49.17 4.16
N GLN A 514 -68.27 48.68 3.91
CA GLN A 514 -68.52 47.25 3.71
C GLN A 514 -67.77 46.73 2.47
N ASP A 515 -67.83 47.47 1.36
CA ASP A 515 -67.10 47.14 0.13
C ASP A 515 -65.58 47.15 0.37
N LEU A 516 -65.05 48.13 1.12
CA LEU A 516 -63.65 48.16 1.51
C LEU A 516 -63.25 46.93 2.33
N ASN A 517 -64.07 46.52 3.30
CA ASN A 517 -63.81 45.31 4.09
C ASN A 517 -63.80 44.05 3.21
N ASN A 518 -64.74 43.92 2.28
CA ASN A 518 -64.75 42.84 1.29
C ASN A 518 -63.49 42.86 0.41
N LEU A 519 -63.05 44.05 -0.02
CA LEU A 519 -61.84 44.21 -0.80
C LEU A 519 -60.59 43.81 -0.01
N MET A 520 -60.52 44.18 1.28
CA MET A 520 -59.43 43.77 2.18
C MET A 520 -59.43 42.25 2.44
N GLY A 521 -60.59 41.63 2.63
CA GLY A 521 -60.69 40.16 2.78
C GLY A 521 -60.20 39.42 1.53
N HIS A 522 -60.56 39.88 0.33
CA HIS A 522 -60.00 39.32 -0.91
C HIS A 522 -58.49 39.54 -1.06
N LYS A 523 -57.96 40.66 -0.54
CA LYS A 523 -56.50 40.90 -0.52
C LYS A 523 -55.80 39.85 0.34
N GLU A 524 -56.29 39.63 1.56
CA GLU A 524 -55.72 38.64 2.48
C GLU A 524 -55.79 37.22 1.89
N GLN A 525 -56.90 36.87 1.22
CA GLN A 525 -57.00 35.62 0.48
C GLN A 525 -55.93 35.50 -0.62
N LEU A 526 -55.67 36.55 -1.40
CA LEU A 526 -54.62 36.54 -2.43
C LEU A 526 -53.23 36.41 -1.82
N GLU A 527 -52.95 37.08 -0.70
CA GLU A 527 -51.68 36.97 0.03
C GLU A 527 -51.45 35.55 0.55
N ASN A 528 -52.47 34.93 1.15
CA ASN A 528 -52.41 33.53 1.61
C ASN A 528 -52.17 32.58 0.44
N ARG A 529 -52.82 32.78 -0.70
CA ARG A 529 -52.61 31.95 -1.90
C ARG A 529 -51.20 32.10 -2.47
N ILE A 530 -50.63 33.30 -2.44
CA ILE A 530 -49.23 33.53 -2.84
C ILE A 530 -48.27 32.80 -1.87
N GLN A 531 -48.55 32.85 -0.57
CA GLN A 531 -47.75 32.13 0.42
C GLN A 531 -47.83 30.61 0.23
N SER A 532 -49.04 30.05 0.05
CA SER A 532 -49.21 28.62 -0.24
C SER A 532 -48.47 28.21 -1.52
N LEU A 533 -48.52 29.02 -2.59
CA LEU A 533 -47.77 28.77 -3.82
C LEU A 533 -46.24 28.74 -3.59
N GLN A 534 -45.73 29.62 -2.73
CA GLN A 534 -44.30 29.65 -2.35
C GLN A 534 -43.90 28.43 -1.54
N GLU A 535 -44.73 28.03 -0.56
CA GLU A 535 -44.51 26.85 0.27
C GLU A 535 -44.55 25.56 -0.58
N GLU A 536 -45.54 25.43 -1.46
CA GLU A 536 -45.65 24.32 -2.42
C GLU A 536 -44.38 24.23 -3.29
N ASN A 537 -43.89 25.34 -3.85
CA ASN A 537 -42.66 25.35 -4.66
C ASN A 537 -41.40 24.95 -3.86
N GLN A 538 -41.33 25.30 -2.57
CA GLN A 538 -40.22 24.90 -1.70
C GLN A 538 -40.27 23.41 -1.32
N GLN A 539 -41.46 22.83 -1.25
CA GLN A 539 -41.69 21.41 -0.96
C GLN A 539 -41.42 20.50 -2.17
N PHE A 540 -40.92 21.04 -3.28
CA PHE A 540 -40.52 20.21 -4.42
C PHE A 540 -39.53 19.11 -3.98
N PRO A 541 -39.69 17.86 -4.44
CA PRO A 541 -38.86 16.74 -4.03
C PRO A 541 -37.35 16.99 -4.15
N SER A 542 -36.61 16.54 -3.14
CA SER A 542 -35.17 16.77 -3.06
C SER A 542 -34.39 15.81 -3.95
N PHE A 543 -33.40 16.32 -4.69
CA PHE A 543 -32.45 15.50 -5.45
C PHE A 543 -31.28 14.98 -4.61
N ARG A 544 -31.35 15.04 -3.28
CA ARG A 544 -30.24 14.68 -2.40
C ARG A 544 -29.91 13.20 -2.53
N ASP A 545 -30.89 12.33 -2.32
CA ASP A 545 -30.68 10.88 -2.25
C ASP A 545 -30.28 10.32 -3.63
N THR A 546 -31.02 10.70 -4.68
CA THR A 546 -30.68 10.41 -6.08
C THR A 546 -29.28 10.93 -6.47
N GLY A 547 -28.91 12.13 -5.99
CA GLY A 547 -27.58 12.70 -6.23
C GLY A 547 -26.46 11.92 -5.54
N THR A 548 -26.67 11.53 -4.28
CA THR A 548 -25.70 10.70 -3.54
C THR A 548 -25.54 9.32 -4.17
N ALA A 549 -26.64 8.68 -4.60
CA ALA A 549 -26.61 7.40 -5.30
C ALA A 549 -25.86 7.48 -6.64
N HIS A 550 -26.02 8.59 -7.38
CA HIS A 550 -25.27 8.82 -8.62
C HIS A 550 -23.77 8.99 -8.37
N GLU A 551 -23.37 9.77 -7.35
CA GLU A 551 -21.97 9.98 -7.00
C GLU A 551 -21.30 8.68 -6.55
N THR A 552 -21.96 7.89 -5.69
CA THR A 552 -21.44 6.59 -5.24
C THR A 552 -21.35 5.58 -6.37
N TRP A 553 -22.35 5.54 -7.27
CA TRP A 553 -22.29 4.73 -8.48
C TRP A 553 -21.10 5.12 -9.36
N LYS A 554 -20.89 6.42 -9.61
CA LYS A 554 -19.77 6.91 -10.42
C LYS A 554 -18.41 6.53 -9.83
N ASP A 555 -18.28 6.56 -8.51
CA ASP A 555 -17.06 6.12 -7.84
C ASP A 555 -16.89 4.60 -7.86
N ALA A 556 -17.97 3.82 -7.77
CA ALA A 556 -17.94 2.38 -7.99
C ALA A 556 -17.53 2.02 -9.43
N ALA A 557 -18.07 2.70 -10.43
CA ALA A 557 -17.72 2.51 -11.85
C ALA A 557 -16.24 2.81 -12.11
N LYS A 558 -15.69 3.90 -11.54
CA LYS A 558 -14.24 4.18 -11.61
C LYS A 558 -13.40 3.05 -10.98
N LYS A 559 -13.82 2.50 -9.84
CA LYS A 559 -13.12 1.36 -9.22
C LYS A 559 -13.14 0.14 -10.13
N VAL A 560 -14.25 -0.15 -10.81
CA VAL A 560 -14.33 -1.25 -11.78
C VAL A 560 -13.33 -1.07 -12.91
N VAL A 561 -13.22 0.14 -13.48
CA VAL A 561 -12.22 0.44 -14.53
C VAL A 561 -10.80 0.20 -14.03
N LEU A 562 -10.44 0.71 -12.85
CA LEU A 562 -9.11 0.51 -12.27
C LEU A 562 -8.79 -0.97 -11.99
N ARG A 563 -9.78 -1.74 -11.53
CA ARG A 563 -9.61 -3.19 -11.30
C ARG A 563 -9.51 -3.97 -12.62
N GLN A 564 -10.19 -3.52 -13.66
CA GLN A 564 -10.08 -4.11 -15.00
C GLN A 564 -8.66 -3.93 -15.55
N GLU A 565 -8.11 -2.72 -15.45
CA GLU A 565 -6.73 -2.45 -15.88
C GLU A 565 -5.70 -3.28 -15.08
N GLU A 566 -5.94 -3.48 -13.78
CA GLU A 566 -5.09 -4.34 -12.94
C GLU A 566 -5.15 -5.81 -13.37
N GLU A 567 -6.35 -6.32 -13.67
CA GLU A 567 -6.56 -7.68 -14.19
C GLU A 567 -5.87 -7.88 -15.54
N ASP A 568 -6.04 -6.95 -16.48
CA ASP A 568 -5.41 -6.98 -17.79
C ASP A 568 -3.87 -7.04 -17.68
N ARG A 569 -3.28 -6.25 -16.77
CA ARG A 569 -1.84 -6.27 -16.48
C ARG A 569 -1.38 -7.60 -15.87
N LYS A 570 -2.16 -8.18 -14.95
CA LYS A 570 -1.82 -9.48 -14.35
C LYS A 570 -1.96 -10.60 -15.38
N ASN A 571 -2.96 -10.54 -16.25
CA ASN A 571 -3.18 -11.49 -17.34
C ASN A 571 -2.03 -11.47 -18.35
N SER A 572 -1.48 -10.28 -18.69
CA SER A 572 -0.29 -10.20 -19.54
C SER A 572 0.93 -10.86 -18.89
N LEU A 573 1.14 -10.67 -17.58
CA LEU A 573 2.24 -11.32 -16.84
C LEU A 573 2.11 -12.85 -16.83
N VAL A 574 0.89 -13.39 -16.66
CA VAL A 574 0.63 -14.83 -16.75
C VAL A 574 1.00 -15.37 -18.13
N LYS A 575 0.61 -14.67 -19.21
CA LYS A 575 0.96 -15.05 -20.59
C LYS A 575 2.49 -15.07 -20.81
N GLU A 576 3.20 -14.08 -20.28
CA GLU A 576 4.67 -14.03 -20.36
C GLU A 576 5.33 -15.17 -19.56
N ALA A 577 4.86 -15.43 -18.33
CA ALA A 577 5.36 -16.51 -17.48
C ALA A 577 5.13 -17.88 -18.12
N TYR A 578 3.94 -18.11 -18.69
CA TYR A 578 3.60 -19.31 -19.45
C TYR A 578 4.51 -19.47 -20.68
N GLY A 579 4.70 -18.40 -21.46
CA GLY A 579 5.59 -18.42 -22.62
C GLY A 579 7.05 -18.76 -22.27
N LYS A 580 7.56 -18.25 -21.14
CA LYS A 580 8.89 -18.61 -20.61
C LYS A 580 8.95 -20.09 -20.20
N LEU A 581 7.94 -20.59 -19.48
CA LEU A 581 7.85 -21.98 -19.09
C LEU A 581 7.85 -22.93 -20.30
N GLN A 582 7.12 -22.57 -21.36
CA GLN A 582 7.04 -23.39 -22.57
C GLN A 582 8.37 -23.42 -23.34
N LYS A 583 9.10 -22.30 -23.40
CA LYS A 583 10.46 -22.26 -23.96
C LYS A 583 11.42 -23.17 -23.20
N ILE A 584 11.38 -23.15 -21.87
CA ILE A 584 12.23 -24.01 -21.02
C ILE A 584 11.86 -25.48 -21.19
N LYS A 585 10.57 -25.83 -21.21
CA LYS A 585 10.12 -27.20 -21.49
C LYS A 585 10.62 -27.71 -22.84
N ASN A 586 10.54 -26.88 -23.89
CA ASN A 586 11.05 -27.27 -25.21
C ASN A 586 12.56 -27.50 -25.19
N LYS A 587 13.33 -26.64 -24.51
CA LYS A 587 14.78 -26.82 -24.33
C LYS A 587 15.11 -28.10 -23.59
N LEU A 588 14.33 -28.43 -22.55
CA LEU A 588 14.52 -29.64 -21.76
C LEU A 588 14.23 -30.89 -22.60
N CYS A 589 13.15 -30.90 -23.38
CA CYS A 589 12.86 -31.99 -24.32
C CYS A 589 13.98 -32.20 -25.35
N GLN A 590 14.60 -31.12 -25.85
CA GLN A 590 15.74 -31.23 -26.78
C GLN A 590 16.98 -31.83 -26.10
N LEU A 591 17.26 -31.47 -24.85
CA LEU A 591 18.40 -31.97 -24.09
C LEU A 591 18.24 -33.42 -23.63
N THR A 592 17.01 -33.89 -23.42
CA THR A 592 16.73 -35.28 -23.01
C THR A 592 16.48 -36.22 -24.18
N ALA A 593 16.30 -35.69 -25.40
CA ALA A 593 16.11 -36.48 -26.61
C ALA A 593 17.43 -36.75 -27.37
N ALA A 594 18.47 -35.98 -27.05
CA ALA A 594 19.86 -36.24 -27.42
C ALA A 594 20.48 -37.18 -26.38
#